data_AF-E6XLS7-F1
#
_entry.id   AF-E6XLS7-F1
#
_cell.length_a   1.000
_cell.length_b   1.000
_cell.length_c   1.000
_cell.angle_alpha   90.00
_cell.angle_beta   90.00
_cell.angle_gamma   90.00
#
_symmetry.space_group_name_H-M   'P 1'
#
loop_
_entity.id
_entity.type
_entity.pdbx_description
1 polymer ?
#
loop_
_entity_poly.entity_id
_entity_poly.type
_entity_poly.pdbx_seq_one_letter_code
_entity_poly.pdbx_strand_id
1 'polypeptide(L)'
;MVSEEDVGKLIDTELYSSLLVYAKKNSKVNVNECDLPKVLLAYDAQKINAAEFSILEMEKIVSSNVPLFTRFFDKKIDTFIDAPDEHESNNDVIATLPCYKNFLVIYIIEFCLLIEKQDELERYLKKIRVSGSKKYSRKLKEIMTAL
;
A
#
# COMPACT_ATOMS: atom_id res chain seq x y z
N MET A 1 -4.07 15.49 -12.56
CA MET A 1 -4.37 14.05 -12.63
C MET A 1 -3.03 13.34 -12.71
N VAL A 2 -2.78 12.37 -11.84
CA VAL A 2 -1.53 11.59 -11.78
C VAL A 2 -1.49 10.63 -12.98
N SER A 3 -0.35 10.57 -13.66
CA SER A 3 -0.08 9.69 -14.79
C SER A 3 0.82 8.50 -14.41
N GLU A 4 0.98 7.53 -15.30
CA GLU A 4 1.92 6.42 -15.11
C GLU A 4 3.38 6.88 -14.98
N GLU A 5 3.76 7.96 -15.67
CA GLU A 5 5.09 8.57 -15.57
C GLU A 5 5.33 9.19 -14.19
N ASP A 6 4.30 9.81 -13.61
CA ASP A 6 4.38 10.38 -12.26
C ASP A 6 4.56 9.29 -11.20
N VAL A 7 3.87 8.15 -11.36
CA VAL A 7 4.07 6.98 -10.48
C VAL A 7 5.46 6.38 -10.69
N GLY A 8 5.95 6.32 -11.92
CA GLY A 8 7.32 5.91 -12.23
C GLY A 8 8.36 6.76 -11.49
N LYS A 9 8.19 8.09 -11.50
CA LYS A 9 9.05 9.01 -10.75
C LYS A 9 8.95 8.78 -9.24
N LEU A 10 7.74 8.59 -8.69
CA LEU A 10 7.54 8.31 -7.26
C LEU A 10 8.33 7.08 -6.81
N ILE A 11 8.24 5.96 -7.54
CA ILE A 11 8.89 4.70 -7.14
C ILE A 11 10.41 4.71 -7.34
N ASP A 12 10.94 5.69 -8.07
CA ASP A 12 12.36 5.91 -8.27
C ASP A 12 12.94 6.95 -7.28
N THR A 13 12.12 7.49 -6.36
CA THR A 13 12.61 8.40 -5.31
C THR A 13 13.44 7.69 -4.25
N GLU A 14 14.33 8.45 -3.60
CA GLU A 14 15.12 7.97 -2.45
C GLU A 14 14.22 7.58 -1.26
N LEU A 15 13.13 8.32 -1.04
CA LEU A 15 12.15 8.00 0.00
C LEU A 15 11.52 6.63 -0.25
N TYR A 16 11.00 6.40 -1.45
CA TYR A 16 10.38 5.12 -1.80
C TYR A 16 11.39 3.98 -1.71
N SER A 17 12.60 4.19 -2.24
CA SER A 17 13.68 3.21 -2.19
C SER A 17 14.05 2.83 -0.75
N SER A 18 14.10 3.81 0.16
CA SER A 18 14.38 3.57 1.58
C SER A 18 13.28 2.75 2.27
N LEU A 19 12.02 3.07 1.98
CA LEU A 19 10.87 2.30 2.50
C LEU A 19 10.80 0.89 1.90
N LEU A 20 11.20 0.73 0.63
CA LEU A 20 11.28 -0.57 -0.02
C LEU A 20 12.38 -1.43 0.63
N VAL A 21 13.55 -0.86 0.94
CA VAL A 21 14.61 -1.54 1.68
C VAL A 21 14.14 -1.95 3.07
N TYR A 22 13.39 -1.07 3.76
CA TYR A 22 12.78 -1.41 5.04
C TYR A 22 11.84 -2.61 4.91
N ALA A 23 10.91 -2.57 3.94
CA ALA A 23 9.94 -3.62 3.72
C ALA A 23 10.59 -4.97 3.37
N LYS A 24 11.64 -4.98 2.54
CA LYS A 24 12.40 -6.20 2.20
C LYS A 24 13.14 -6.82 3.39
N LYS A 25 13.63 -5.98 4.31
CA LYS A 25 14.43 -6.44 5.46
C LYS A 25 13.59 -6.89 6.63
N ASN A 26 12.51 -6.17 6.92
CA ASN A 26 11.75 -6.32 8.16
C ASN A 26 10.45 -7.10 7.97
N SER A 27 9.93 -7.15 6.75
CA SER A 27 8.75 -7.93 6.41
C SER A 27 9.16 -9.06 5.48
N LYS A 28 8.50 -10.22 5.56
CA LYS A 28 8.76 -11.40 4.71
C LYS A 28 8.30 -11.18 3.25
N VAL A 29 8.51 -9.98 2.71
CA VAL A 29 8.08 -9.59 1.37
C VAL A 29 9.23 -9.81 0.40
N ASN A 30 9.02 -10.74 -0.53
CA ASN A 30 9.92 -10.91 -1.65
C ASN A 30 9.54 -9.92 -2.76
N VAL A 31 10.50 -9.17 -3.28
CA VAL A 31 10.28 -8.17 -4.34
C VAL A 31 11.10 -8.56 -5.54
N ASN A 32 10.46 -8.70 -6.70
CA ASN A 32 11.15 -9.02 -7.95
C ASN A 32 11.96 -7.81 -8.43
N GLU A 33 13.06 -8.09 -9.12
CA GLU A 33 13.89 -7.07 -9.81
C GLU A 33 13.56 -7.01 -11.31
N CYS A 34 12.40 -7.53 -11.71
CA CYS A 34 11.96 -7.51 -13.10
C CYS A 34 11.49 -6.11 -13.50
N ASP A 35 11.56 -5.84 -14.80
CA ASP A 35 10.99 -4.62 -15.37
C ASP A 35 9.51 -4.51 -15.02
N LEU A 36 9.14 -3.34 -14.51
CA LEU A 36 7.78 -3.05 -14.09
C LEU A 36 6.90 -2.78 -15.33
N PRO A 37 5.88 -3.61 -15.60
CA PRO A 37 4.99 -3.36 -16.72
C PRO A 37 4.25 -2.03 -16.57
N LYS A 38 4.22 -1.21 -17.63
CA LYS A 38 3.54 0.10 -17.63
C LYS A 38 2.07 0.03 -17.20
N VAL A 39 1.39 -1.07 -17.53
CA VAL A 39 -0.01 -1.29 -17.11
C VAL A 39 -0.17 -1.27 -15.58
N LEU A 40 0.82 -1.73 -14.81
CA LEU A 40 0.77 -1.68 -13.35
C LEU A 40 0.93 -0.25 -12.82
N LEU A 41 1.80 0.55 -13.45
CA LEU A 41 1.92 1.98 -13.15
C LEU A 41 0.62 2.74 -13.45
N ALA A 42 -0.05 2.42 -14.56
CA ALA A 42 -1.33 3.00 -14.91
C ALA A 42 -2.42 2.65 -13.87
N TYR A 43 -2.44 1.41 -13.36
CA TYR A 43 -3.36 1.02 -12.28
C TYR A 43 -3.10 1.79 -10.98
N ASP A 44 -1.84 1.99 -10.62
CA ASP A 44 -1.49 2.78 -9.43
C ASP A 44 -1.86 4.25 -9.61
N ALA A 45 -1.65 4.82 -10.80
CA ALA A 45 -2.09 6.17 -11.11
C ALA A 45 -3.62 6.31 -10.95
N GLN A 46 -4.40 5.33 -11.41
CA GLN A 46 -5.85 5.30 -11.20
C GLN A 46 -6.23 5.26 -9.71
N LYS A 47 -5.52 4.48 -8.89
CA LYS A 47 -5.76 4.41 -7.44
C LYS A 47 -5.40 5.73 -6.73
N ILE A 48 -4.28 6.35 -7.08
CA ILE A 48 -3.88 7.65 -6.52
C ILE A 48 -4.92 8.72 -6.88
N ASN A 49 -5.33 8.79 -8.15
CA ASN A 49 -6.40 9.70 -8.58
C ASN A 49 -7.73 9.39 -7.87
N ALA A 50 -8.02 8.11 -7.58
CA ALA A 50 -9.22 7.73 -6.86
C ALA A 50 -9.22 8.22 -5.41
N ALA A 51 -8.05 8.31 -4.77
CA ALA A 51 -7.84 8.87 -3.43
C ALA A 51 -7.74 10.41 -3.41
N GLU A 52 -7.70 11.03 -4.59
CA GLU A 52 -7.65 12.49 -4.74
C GLU A 52 -6.42 13.10 -4.06
N PHE A 53 -5.25 12.50 -4.29
CA PHE A 53 -3.94 13.02 -3.91
C PHE A 53 -3.06 13.30 -5.14
N SER A 54 -2.16 14.26 -5.01
CA SER A 54 -0.98 14.41 -5.85
C SER A 54 0.21 13.64 -5.29
N ILE A 55 1.21 13.37 -6.14
CA ILE A 55 2.47 12.73 -5.71
C ILE A 55 3.18 13.54 -4.63
N LEU A 56 3.26 14.86 -4.81
CA LEU A 56 3.93 15.76 -3.86
C LEU A 56 3.26 15.76 -2.48
N GLU A 57 1.93 15.71 -2.43
CA GLU A 57 1.20 15.58 -1.15
C GLU A 57 1.52 14.26 -0.46
N MET A 58 1.49 13.15 -1.20
CA MET A 58 1.82 11.84 -0.65
C MET A 58 3.26 11.78 -0.11
N GLU A 59 4.22 12.29 -0.88
CA GLU A 59 5.62 12.37 -0.46
C GLU A 59 5.79 13.22 0.80
N LYS A 60 5.13 14.36 0.88
CA LYS A 60 5.17 15.23 2.05
C LYS A 60 4.60 14.54 3.29
N ILE A 61 3.45 13.88 3.16
CA ILE A 61 2.80 13.15 4.26
C ILE A 61 3.73 12.03 4.76
N VAL A 62 4.26 11.22 3.85
CA VAL A 62 5.08 10.06 4.22
C VAL A 62 6.44 10.49 4.78
N SER A 63 7.14 11.43 4.14
CA SER A 63 8.44 11.92 4.62
C SER A 63 8.35 12.54 6.01
N SER A 64 7.23 13.20 6.33
CA SER A 64 6.98 13.79 7.66
C SER A 64 6.61 12.75 8.72
N ASN A 65 6.27 11.52 8.31
CA ASN A 65 5.72 10.49 9.19
C ASN A 65 6.38 9.11 8.98
N VAL A 66 7.64 9.06 8.55
CA VAL A 66 8.33 7.79 8.21
C VAL A 66 8.25 6.75 9.34
N PRO A 67 8.54 7.07 10.63
CA PRO A 67 8.46 6.07 11.69
C PRO A 67 7.04 5.54 11.94
N LEU A 68 6.02 6.37 11.71
CA LEU A 68 4.63 5.96 11.86
C LEU A 68 4.19 5.10 10.67
N PHE A 69 4.60 5.45 9.45
CA PHE A 69 4.35 4.66 8.25
C PHE A 69 4.94 3.26 8.36
N THR A 70 6.18 3.11 8.83
CA THR A 70 6.81 1.78 8.96
C THR A 70 6.09 0.91 10.00
N ARG A 71 5.71 1.47 11.15
CA ARG A 71 4.91 0.75 12.16
C ARG A 71 3.53 0.36 11.64
N PHE A 72 2.88 1.24 10.87
CA PHE A 72 1.62 0.93 10.19
C PHE A 72 1.78 -0.20 9.19
N PHE A 73 2.83 -0.14 8.37
CA PHE A 73 3.14 -1.17 7.40
C PHE A 73 3.33 -2.53 8.06
N ASP A 74 4.19 -2.62 9.08
CA ASP A 74 4.45 -3.88 9.80
C ASP A 74 3.17 -4.44 10.43
N LYS A 75 2.41 -3.60 11.14
CA LYS A 75 1.17 -4.03 11.80
C LYS A 75 0.12 -4.49 10.80
N LYS A 76 0.04 -3.84 9.64
CA LYS A 76 -0.87 -4.24 8.56
C LYS A 76 -0.44 -5.58 7.95
N ILE A 77 0.84 -5.76 7.65
CA ILE A 77 1.40 -7.03 7.17
C ILE A 77 1.02 -8.15 8.14
N ASP A 78 1.30 -8.00 9.43
CA ASP A 78 0.95 -9.00 10.46
C ASP A 78 -0.56 -9.28 10.53
N THR A 79 -1.40 -8.25 10.40
CA THR A 79 -2.86 -8.39 10.54
C THR A 79 -3.51 -9.10 9.37
N PHE A 80 -2.95 -8.97 8.16
CA PHE A 80 -3.60 -9.44 6.93
C PHE A 80 -2.87 -10.60 6.25
N ILE A 81 -1.57 -10.80 6.49
CA ILE A 81 -0.84 -11.96 5.93
C ILE A 81 -0.96 -13.19 6.83
N ASP A 82 -1.12 -13.03 8.15
CA ASP A 82 -1.35 -14.16 9.08
C ASP A 82 -2.84 -14.41 9.38
N ALA A 83 -3.76 -13.73 8.70
CA ALA A 83 -5.19 -14.03 8.82
C ALA A 83 -5.48 -15.34 8.05
N PRO A 84 -5.85 -16.46 8.71
CA PRO A 84 -6.25 -17.66 7.99
C PRO A 84 -7.45 -17.29 7.12
N ASP A 85 -7.29 -17.42 5.80
CA ASP A 85 -8.40 -17.27 4.87
C ASP A 85 -9.49 -18.27 5.27
N GLU A 86 -10.69 -17.78 5.57
CA GLU A 86 -11.91 -18.61 5.68
C GLU A 86 -12.29 -19.24 4.32
N HIS A 87 -11.47 -19.02 3.29
CA HIS A 87 -11.59 -19.57 1.94
C HIS A 87 -10.22 -20.04 1.44
N GLU A 88 -9.71 -21.14 1.97
CA GLU A 88 -9.37 -22.33 1.17
C GLU A 88 -8.56 -23.32 2.00
N SER A 89 -9.21 -24.46 2.30
CA SER A 89 -8.48 -25.69 2.53
C SER A 89 -7.83 -26.10 1.22
N ASN A 90 -6.54 -25.82 1.04
CA ASN A 90 -5.64 -26.77 0.41
C ASN A 90 -4.19 -26.46 0.78
N ASN A 91 -3.54 -27.52 1.23
CA ASN A 91 -2.21 -27.56 1.82
C ASN A 91 -1.14 -27.51 0.71
N ASP A 92 -1.18 -26.47 -0.12
CA ASP A 92 -0.09 -26.15 -1.04
C ASP A 92 0.58 -24.88 -0.53
N VAL A 93 1.86 -24.98 -0.18
CA VAL A 93 2.71 -23.83 0.10
C VAL A 93 2.73 -23.00 -1.19
N ILE A 94 1.81 -22.04 -1.32
CA ILE A 94 1.88 -21.02 -2.36
C ILE A 94 3.18 -20.28 -2.09
N ALA A 95 4.24 -20.63 -2.83
CA ALA A 95 5.45 -19.84 -2.86
C ALA A 95 5.00 -18.39 -3.15
N THR A 96 5.17 -17.50 -2.17
CA THR A 96 4.68 -16.13 -2.26
C THR A 96 5.35 -15.51 -3.48
N LEU A 97 4.59 -15.32 -4.57
CA LEU A 97 5.13 -14.76 -5.80
C LEU A 97 5.76 -13.40 -5.47
N PRO A 98 6.97 -13.13 -5.96
CA PRO A 98 7.65 -11.90 -5.63
C PRO A 98 6.86 -10.71 -6.20
N CYS A 99 6.60 -9.73 -5.34
CA CYS A 99 5.88 -8.52 -5.67
C CYS A 99 6.71 -7.63 -6.59
N TYR A 100 6.09 -6.92 -7.52
CA TYR A 100 6.78 -5.88 -8.27
C TYR A 100 7.16 -4.70 -7.37
N LYS A 101 8.21 -3.94 -7.73
CA LYS A 101 8.70 -2.82 -6.90
C LYS A 101 7.62 -1.81 -6.51
N ASN A 102 6.58 -1.64 -7.32
CA ASN A 102 5.47 -0.70 -7.08
C ASN A 102 4.48 -1.14 -5.99
N PHE A 103 4.59 -2.34 -5.42
CA PHE A 103 3.60 -2.87 -4.47
C PHE A 103 3.35 -1.96 -3.27
N LEU A 104 4.34 -1.17 -2.84
CA LEU A 104 4.22 -0.29 -1.67
C LEU A 104 3.28 0.91 -1.93
N VAL A 105 2.96 1.23 -3.19
CA VAL A 105 2.14 2.39 -3.54
C VAL A 105 0.77 2.33 -2.87
N ILE A 106 0.10 1.17 -2.86
CA ILE A 106 -1.23 1.07 -2.21
C ILE A 106 -1.17 1.28 -0.70
N TYR A 107 -0.10 0.84 -0.05
CA TYR A 107 0.11 1.05 1.39
C TYR A 107 0.31 2.53 1.70
N ILE A 108 1.05 3.24 0.84
CA ILE A 108 1.23 4.69 0.95
C ILE A 108 -0.09 5.42 0.78
N ILE A 109 -0.91 5.05 -0.22
CA ILE A 109 -2.23 5.69 -0.44
C ILE A 109 -3.13 5.52 0.79
N GLU A 110 -3.25 4.30 1.30
CA GLU A 110 -4.08 4.01 2.47
C GLU A 110 -3.58 4.76 3.71
N PHE A 111 -2.26 4.83 3.91
CA PHE A 111 -1.67 5.61 4.98
C PHE A 111 -2.00 7.11 4.86
N CYS A 112 -1.87 7.68 3.65
CA CYS A 112 -2.22 9.09 3.43
C CYS A 112 -3.71 9.36 3.69
N LEU A 113 -4.59 8.44 3.30
CA LEU A 113 -6.02 8.52 3.63
C LEU A 113 -6.25 8.46 5.14
N LEU A 114 -5.54 7.61 5.87
CA LEU A 114 -5.67 7.51 7.32
C LEU A 114 -5.21 8.78 8.04
N ILE A 115 -4.18 9.47 7.53
CA ILE A 115 -3.65 10.71 8.11
C ILE A 115 -4.57 11.90 7.83
N GLU A 116 -4.97 12.10 6.57
CA GLU A 116 -5.61 13.36 6.14
C GLU A 116 -7.13 13.25 5.89
N LYS A 117 -7.62 12.05 5.54
CA LYS A 117 -8.99 11.86 5.02
C LYS A 117 -9.63 10.57 5.54
N GLN A 118 -9.54 10.32 6.85
CA GLN A 118 -9.91 9.03 7.45
C GLN A 118 -11.37 8.64 7.17
N ASP A 119 -12.27 9.62 7.06
CA ASP A 119 -13.70 9.41 6.77
C ASP A 119 -13.96 9.01 5.30
N GLU A 120 -13.08 9.37 4.37
CA GLU A 120 -13.20 9.00 2.95
C GLU A 120 -12.62 7.60 2.66
N LEU A 121 -11.95 6.96 3.61
CA LEU A 121 -11.28 5.67 3.40
C LEU A 121 -12.24 4.57 2.91
N GLU A 122 -13.42 4.42 3.52
CA GLU A 122 -14.40 3.42 3.07
C GLU A 122 -14.87 3.70 1.64
N ARG A 123 -15.12 4.98 1.32
CA ARG A 123 -15.57 5.41 0.00
C ARG A 123 -14.49 5.16 -1.05
N TYR A 124 -13.23 5.47 -0.74
CA TYR A 124 -12.09 5.16 -1.58
C TYR A 124 -11.98 3.67 -1.88
N LEU A 125 -12.04 2.83 -0.83
CA LEU A 125 -11.96 1.37 -0.97
C LEU A 125 -13.08 0.81 -1.85
N LYS A 126 -14.30 1.35 -1.76
CA LYS A 126 -15.39 1.02 -2.69
C LYS A 126 -15.08 1.43 -4.12
N LYS A 127 -14.51 2.62 -4.33
CA LYS A 127 -14.16 3.16 -5.66
C LYS A 127 -13.14 2.28 -6.38
N ILE A 128 -12.17 1.74 -5.66
CA ILE A 128 -11.18 0.78 -6.20
C ILE A 128 -11.64 -0.69 -6.11
N ARG A 129 -12.91 -0.93 -5.78
CA ARG A 129 -13.56 -2.26 -5.74
C ARG A 129 -12.94 -3.26 -4.76
N VAL A 130 -12.46 -2.81 -3.60
CA VAL A 130 -12.05 -3.71 -2.50
C VAL A 130 -13.27 -4.39 -1.89
N SER A 131 -13.31 -5.72 -1.94
CA SER A 131 -14.33 -6.54 -1.27
C SER A 131 -14.31 -6.32 0.25
N GLY A 132 -15.48 -6.29 0.88
CA GLY A 132 -15.57 -6.07 2.32
C GLY A 132 -15.03 -4.71 2.79
N SER A 133 -15.02 -3.69 1.91
CA SER A 133 -14.45 -2.35 2.15
C SER A 133 -14.78 -1.73 3.50
N LYS A 134 -16.01 -1.91 4.03
CA LYS A 134 -16.40 -1.44 5.36
C LYS A 134 -15.64 -2.14 6.50
N LYS A 135 -15.52 -3.47 6.44
CA LYS A 135 -14.76 -4.27 7.43
C LYS A 135 -13.26 -3.96 7.32
N TYR A 136 -12.75 -3.86 6.10
CA TYR A 136 -11.35 -3.53 5.85
C TYR A 136 -10.99 -2.12 6.31
N SER A 137 -11.81 -1.11 5.98
CA SER A 137 -11.64 0.27 6.45
C SER A 137 -11.59 0.35 7.98
N ARG A 138 -12.52 -0.32 8.67
CA ARG A 138 -12.53 -0.36 10.14
C ARG A 138 -11.23 -0.93 10.70
N LYS A 139 -10.77 -2.07 10.18
CA LYS A 139 -9.49 -2.69 10.60
C LYS A 139 -8.30 -1.76 10.38
N LEU A 140 -8.23 -1.07 9.25
CA LEU A 140 -7.15 -0.10 8.99
C LEU A 140 -7.16 1.06 9.99
N LYS A 141 -8.34 1.56 10.36
CA LYS A 141 -8.48 2.58 11.41
C LYS A 141 -8.06 2.05 12.79
N GLU A 142 -8.48 0.83 13.14
CA GLU A 142 -8.08 0.16 14.39
C GLU A 142 -6.57 -0.04 14.49
N ILE A 143 -5.92 -0.46 13.39
CA ILE A 143 -4.46 -0.54 13.31
C ILE A 143 -3.86 0.82 13.62
N MET A 144 -4.30 1.88 12.93
CA MET A 144 -3.74 3.22 13.08
C MET A 144 -3.91 3.79 14.49
N THR A 145 -5.06 3.57 15.13
CA THR A 145 -5.32 4.01 16.51
C THR A 145 -4.45 3.29 17.54
N ALA A 146 -3.95 2.09 17.22
CA ALA A 146 -3.10 1.31 18.11
C ALA A 146 -1.59 1.63 18.02
N LEU A 147 -1.19 2.56 17.14
CA LEU A 147 0.21 2.95 16.92
C LEU A 147 0.60 4.19 17.71
#